data_AF-A0AAV2M1G5-F1
#
_entry.id   AF-A0AAV2M1G5-F1
#
_cell.length_a   1.000
_cell.length_b   1.000
_cell.length_c   1.000
_cell.angle_alpha   90.00
_cell.angle_beta   90.00
_cell.angle_gamma   90.00
#
_symmetry.space_group_name_H-M   'P 1'
#
loop_
_entity.id
_entity.type
_entity.pdbx_description
1 polymer ?
#
loop_
_entity_poly.entity_id
_entity_poly.type
_entity_poly.pdbx_seq_one_letter_code
_entity_poly.pdbx_strand_id
1 'polypeptide(L)'
;MSVPFVRVSEDFCRQTLCGVCTFSPFCSSAWWACLCSSSPPLHMAALMAAVYPATGNLLIGRAVNFSASSTCGERGAAHYCIVSHLQESDKCFVCDDSDPRLRHRIESVIYLTKSEEDEHSWWQSVNGEENVQIRLNLEAEFHFTHLIIKFKV
;
A
#
# COMPACT_ATOMS: atom_id res chain seq x y z
N MET A 1 14.60 20.53 -12.97
CA MET A 1 14.98 19.32 -12.23
C MET A 1 13.71 18.66 -11.73
N SER A 2 13.49 17.40 -12.11
CA SER A 2 12.24 16.68 -11.90
C SER A 2 12.32 15.86 -10.62
N VAL A 3 11.34 16.02 -9.72
CA VAL A 3 11.31 15.32 -8.43
C VAL A 3 10.54 14.01 -8.59
N PRO A 4 11.03 12.90 -8.04
CA PRO A 4 10.27 11.68 -7.93
C PRO A 4 9.30 11.76 -6.71
N PHE A 5 7.99 11.68 -6.94
CA PHE A 5 6.89 11.33 -5.98
C PHE A 5 6.40 9.82 -5.77
N VAL A 6 5.68 9.40 -4.72
CA VAL A 6 5.48 7.94 -4.44
C VAL A 6 4.03 7.58 -4.12
N ARG A 7 3.53 6.45 -4.64
CA ARG A 7 2.14 5.98 -4.52
C ARG A 7 1.99 4.44 -4.75
N VAL A 8 1.27 3.70 -3.93
CA VAL A 8 1.21 2.21 -3.99
C VAL A 8 -0.02 1.74 -4.80
N SER A 9 0.03 0.62 -5.53
CA SER A 9 -1.12 0.03 -6.25
C SER A 9 -1.40 -1.39 -5.77
N GLU A 10 -2.64 -1.73 -5.49
CA GLU A 10 -3.05 -3.09 -5.11
C GLU A 10 -3.61 -3.84 -6.33
N ASP A 11 -3.08 -5.02 -6.61
CA ASP A 11 -3.75 -6.05 -7.42
C ASP A 11 -3.41 -7.42 -6.81
N PHE A 12 -4.40 -8.15 -6.28
CA PHE A 12 -4.17 -9.53 -5.82
C PHE A 12 -5.29 -10.49 -6.21
N CYS A 13 -4.96 -11.28 -7.24
CA CYS A 13 -5.26 -12.68 -7.53
C CYS A 13 -6.40 -13.37 -6.76
N ARG A 14 -7.50 -13.66 -7.46
CA ARG A 14 -8.55 -14.59 -7.03
C ARG A 14 -8.29 -15.96 -7.65
N GLN A 15 -7.82 -16.93 -6.87
CA GLN A 15 -7.73 -18.33 -7.32
C GLN A 15 -8.34 -19.30 -6.31
N THR A 16 -9.49 -19.83 -6.71
CA THR A 16 -10.23 -20.96 -6.13
C THR A 16 -9.49 -22.26 -6.47
N LEU A 17 -9.10 -23.06 -5.47
CA LEU A 17 -8.55 -24.41 -5.69
C LEU A 17 -9.66 -25.46 -5.51
N CYS A 18 -10.14 -26.04 -6.61
CA CYS A 18 -10.93 -27.27 -6.62
C CYS A 18 -9.99 -28.49 -6.69
N GLY A 19 -10.24 -29.48 -5.83
CA GLY A 19 -9.43 -30.68 -5.64
C GLY A 19 -9.59 -31.78 -6.69
N VAL A 20 -8.74 -32.79 -6.54
CA VAL A 20 -8.49 -33.93 -7.44
C VAL A 20 -9.70 -34.85 -7.59
N CYS A 21 -10.07 -35.19 -8.82
CA CYS A 21 -11.00 -36.28 -9.15
C CYS A 21 -10.20 -37.58 -9.34
N THR A 22 -10.40 -38.59 -8.49
CA THR A 22 -9.95 -39.96 -8.77
C THR A 22 -11.14 -40.87 -9.05
N PHE A 23 -11.05 -41.61 -10.17
CA PHE A 23 -12.01 -42.62 -10.59
C PHE A 23 -11.98 -43.81 -9.62
N SER A 24 -13.14 -44.21 -9.09
CA SER A 24 -13.30 -45.48 -8.37
C SER A 24 -14.06 -46.49 -9.25
N PRO A 25 -13.59 -47.74 -9.38
CA PRO A 25 -14.22 -48.74 -10.22
C PRO A 25 -15.21 -49.57 -9.41
N PHE A 26 -16.29 -48.99 -8.91
CA PHE A 26 -17.40 -49.79 -8.38
C PHE A 26 -18.73 -49.17 -8.82
N CYS A 27 -19.24 -49.69 -9.93
CA CYS A 27 -20.62 -49.53 -10.37
C CYS A 27 -21.41 -50.74 -9.84
N SER A 28 -22.31 -50.53 -8.90
CA SER A 28 -23.48 -51.39 -8.69
C SER A 28 -24.59 -50.62 -7.97
N SER A 29 -25.62 -50.34 -8.77
CA SER A 29 -27.01 -50.03 -8.42
C SER A 29 -27.30 -49.04 -7.28
N ALA A 30 -27.73 -47.86 -7.73
CA ALA A 30 -29.01 -47.25 -7.39
C ALA A 30 -29.32 -47.01 -5.89
N TRP A 31 -29.21 -45.73 -5.56
CA TRP A 31 -29.72 -45.02 -4.39
C TRP A 31 -28.83 -45.30 -3.17
N TRP A 32 -27.99 -44.31 -2.83
CA TRP A 32 -27.91 -43.59 -1.56
C TRP A 32 -26.91 -42.44 -1.74
N ALA A 33 -27.17 -41.32 -1.08
CA ALA A 33 -26.38 -40.10 -1.19
C ALA A 33 -24.89 -40.36 -0.93
N CYS A 34 -24.01 -39.64 -1.64
CA CYS A 34 -22.62 -39.47 -1.20
C CYS A 34 -22.64 -38.77 0.16
N LEU A 35 -22.61 -39.54 1.24
CA LEU A 35 -22.25 -39.04 2.55
C LEU A 35 -20.74 -38.77 2.50
N CYS A 36 -20.36 -37.50 2.33
CA CYS A 36 -19.03 -37.06 2.76
C CYS A 36 -18.97 -37.23 4.28
N SER A 37 -18.57 -38.42 4.73
CA SER A 37 -18.33 -38.71 6.13
C SER A 37 -17.07 -38.00 6.59
N SER A 38 -17.22 -37.28 7.70
CA SER A 38 -16.21 -36.58 8.49
C SER A 38 -15.42 -35.50 7.75
N SER A 39 -15.93 -34.26 7.80
CA SER A 39 -15.04 -33.12 8.01
C SER A 39 -14.21 -33.42 9.28
N PRO A 40 -12.87 -33.29 9.25
CA PRO A 40 -12.10 -33.39 10.49
C PRO A 40 -12.62 -32.30 11.45
N PRO A 41 -12.66 -32.55 12.77
CA PRO A 41 -13.03 -31.51 13.72
C PRO A 41 -12.13 -30.30 13.48
N LEU A 42 -12.73 -29.11 13.41
CA LEU A 42 -12.06 -27.83 13.09
C LEU A 42 -10.75 -27.62 13.87
N HIS A 43 -10.60 -28.28 15.02
CA HIS A 43 -9.42 -28.30 15.86
C HIS A 43 -8.17 -28.97 15.23
N MET A 44 -8.32 -29.94 14.32
CA MET A 44 -7.18 -30.67 13.72
C MET A 44 -6.76 -30.14 12.35
N ALA A 45 -7.61 -29.39 11.65
CA ALA A 45 -7.22 -28.72 10.40
C ALA A 45 -6.18 -27.60 10.65
N ALA A 46 -6.19 -27.01 11.85
CA ALA A 46 -5.23 -25.98 12.24
C ALA A 46 -3.82 -26.54 12.56
N LEU A 47 -3.69 -27.84 12.85
CA LEU A 47 -2.39 -28.43 13.22
C LEU A 47 -1.57 -28.89 12.00
N MET A 48 -2.19 -29.02 10.81
CA MET A 48 -1.52 -29.43 9.57
C MET A 48 -1.53 -28.37 8.47
N ALA A 49 -2.08 -27.18 8.74
CA ALA A 49 -1.99 -26.05 7.83
C ALA A 49 -0.91 -25.09 8.35
N ALA A 50 0.07 -24.76 7.52
CA ALA A 50 0.93 -23.62 7.78
C ALA A 50 0.05 -22.36 7.77
N VAL A 51 -0.24 -21.81 8.94
CA VAL A 51 -1.01 -20.58 9.08
C VAL A 51 -0.08 -19.42 8.81
N TYR A 52 -0.21 -18.80 7.64
CA TYR A 52 0.44 -17.53 7.35
C TYR A 52 -0.48 -16.39 7.84
N PRO A 53 0.06 -15.39 8.57
CA PRO A 53 -0.72 -14.23 8.95
C PRO A 53 -1.19 -13.47 7.71
N ALA A 54 -2.28 -12.72 7.84
CA ALA A 54 -2.78 -11.89 6.74
C ALA A 54 -1.75 -10.82 6.33
N THR A 55 -1.53 -10.68 5.02
CA THR A 55 -0.69 -9.61 4.45
C THR A 55 -1.41 -8.26 4.57
N GLY A 56 -0.66 -7.18 4.77
CA GLY A 56 -1.20 -5.82 4.83
C GLY A 56 -0.15 -4.74 4.59
N ASN A 57 -0.61 -3.48 4.44
CA ASN A 57 0.28 -2.34 4.24
C ASN A 57 0.95 -1.93 5.56
N LEU A 58 2.28 -2.05 5.61
CA LEU A 58 3.09 -1.78 6.81
C LEU A 58 3.09 -0.30 7.25
N LEU A 59 2.65 0.65 6.41
CA LEU A 59 2.56 2.07 6.75
C LEU A 59 1.35 2.39 7.65
N ILE A 60 0.32 1.54 7.60
CA ILE A 60 -0.93 1.73 8.34
C ILE A 60 -0.66 1.69 9.84
N GLY A 61 -1.11 2.73 10.56
CA GLY A 61 -0.93 2.84 12.01
C GLY A 61 0.50 3.18 12.44
N ARG A 62 1.42 3.45 11.51
CA ARG A 62 2.84 3.70 11.80
C ARG A 62 3.32 5.09 11.34
N ALA A 63 2.42 6.05 11.24
CA ALA A 63 2.75 7.43 10.83
C ALA A 63 3.90 8.02 11.67
N VAL A 64 3.91 7.76 12.98
CA VAL A 64 4.95 8.25 13.91
C VAL A 64 6.34 7.66 13.67
N ASN A 65 6.42 6.49 13.04
CA ASN A 65 7.69 5.83 12.72
C ASN A 65 8.08 6.05 11.25
N PHE A 66 7.33 6.90 10.54
CA PHE A 66 7.53 7.21 9.14
C PHE A 66 8.10 8.62 9.02
N SER A 67 9.27 8.74 8.39
CA SER A 67 10.03 9.99 8.34
C SER A 67 10.64 10.22 6.97
N ALA A 68 10.85 11.49 6.63
CA ALA A 68 11.61 11.92 5.47
C ALA A 68 12.78 12.79 5.92
N SER A 69 13.89 12.76 5.19
CA SER A 69 15.07 13.59 5.50
C SER A 69 14.87 15.06 5.14
N SER A 70 13.87 15.38 4.32
CA SER A 70 13.49 16.76 4.00
C SER A 70 11.99 16.85 3.68
N THR A 71 11.40 18.00 4.01
CA THR A 71 10.01 18.33 3.68
C THR A 71 9.95 19.82 3.35
N CYS A 72 9.20 20.22 2.32
CA CYS A 72 8.97 21.63 2.04
C CYS A 72 8.17 22.30 3.17
N GLY A 73 8.30 23.62 3.32
CA GLY A 73 7.50 24.38 4.28
C GLY A 73 7.97 24.33 5.74
N GLU A 74 8.88 23.41 6.13
CA GLU A 74 9.35 23.26 7.53
C GLU A 74 10.06 24.50 8.08
N ARG A 75 10.79 25.23 7.24
CA ARG A 75 11.51 26.47 7.61
C ARG A 75 10.74 27.74 7.25
N GLY A 76 9.47 27.61 6.89
CA GLY A 76 8.61 28.68 6.38
C GLY A 76 8.13 28.41 4.95
N ALA A 77 7.19 29.24 4.50
CA ALA A 77 6.55 29.11 3.19
C ALA A 77 7.58 29.11 2.04
N ALA A 78 7.51 28.09 1.17
CA ALA A 78 8.41 27.88 0.05
C ALA A 78 7.63 27.77 -1.26
N HIS A 79 8.10 28.43 -2.32
CA HIS A 79 7.48 28.35 -3.65
C HIS A 79 8.01 27.16 -4.43
N TYR A 80 7.15 26.41 -5.13
CA TYR A 80 7.54 25.35 -6.07
C TYR A 80 6.72 25.46 -7.36
N CYS A 81 7.22 24.96 -8.49
CA CYS A 81 6.53 25.04 -9.78
C CYS A 81 6.41 23.65 -10.40
N ILE A 82 5.22 23.32 -10.90
CA ILE A 82 4.95 22.06 -11.61
C ILE A 82 5.16 22.31 -13.09
N VAL A 83 6.19 21.67 -13.67
CA VAL A 83 6.54 21.84 -15.08
C VAL A 83 5.83 20.77 -15.91
N SER A 84 4.53 20.96 -16.12
CA SER A 84 3.72 20.09 -16.98
C SER A 84 3.78 20.59 -18.44
N HIS A 85 4.84 20.25 -19.16
CA HIS A 85 4.99 20.38 -20.63
C HIS A 85 4.65 21.75 -21.27
N LEU A 86 5.58 22.72 -21.14
CA LEU A 86 6.05 23.70 -22.15
C LEU A 86 5.10 24.44 -23.14
N GLN A 87 3.78 24.50 -22.95
CA GLN A 87 2.94 25.37 -23.79
C GLN A 87 2.06 26.36 -23.04
N GLU A 88 1.75 26.18 -21.75
CA GLU A 88 0.93 27.15 -21.02
C GLU A 88 1.20 27.15 -19.50
N SER A 89 1.75 28.28 -19.02
CA SER A 89 2.00 28.70 -17.63
C SER A 89 2.70 27.69 -16.70
N ASP A 90 3.91 28.02 -16.26
CA ASP A 90 4.50 27.43 -15.06
C ASP A 90 3.57 27.70 -13.87
N LYS A 91 2.76 26.70 -13.49
CA LYS A 91 1.91 26.82 -12.30
C LYS A 91 2.81 26.68 -11.08
N CYS A 92 3.15 27.83 -10.52
CA CYS A 92 3.85 27.92 -9.25
C CYS A 92 2.86 27.99 -8.09
N PHE A 93 3.18 27.28 -7.02
CA PHE A 93 2.37 27.11 -5.82
C PHE A 93 3.23 27.37 -4.59
N VAL A 94 2.59 27.46 -3.43
CA VAL A 94 3.25 27.65 -2.13
C VAL A 94 3.08 26.40 -1.30
N CYS A 95 4.18 25.92 -0.71
CA CYS A 95 4.19 24.91 0.33
C CYS A 95 4.49 25.57 1.68
N ASP A 96 3.61 25.38 2.65
CA ASP A 96 3.76 25.88 4.03
C ASP A 96 3.30 24.80 5.01
N ASP A 97 4.21 24.35 5.87
CA ASP A 97 3.92 23.29 6.83
C ASP A 97 2.90 23.72 7.91
N SER A 98 2.77 25.04 8.12
CA SER A 98 1.86 25.64 9.07
C SER A 98 0.40 25.51 8.63
N ASP A 99 0.10 25.63 7.32
CA ASP A 99 -1.27 25.55 6.77
C ASP A 99 -1.63 24.11 6.35
N PRO A 100 -2.69 23.49 6.91
CA PRO A 100 -3.19 22.17 6.50
C PRO A 100 -3.42 21.98 5.01
N ARG A 101 -3.71 23.06 4.28
CA ARG A 101 -4.04 23.02 2.84
C ARG A 101 -2.80 23.13 1.95
N LEU A 102 -1.68 23.62 2.49
CA LEU A 102 -0.43 23.87 1.77
C LEU A 102 0.71 22.99 2.27
N ARG A 103 0.49 22.16 3.30
CA ARG A 103 1.49 21.23 3.83
C ARG A 103 1.56 19.96 3.00
N HIS A 104 2.78 19.46 2.84
CA HIS A 104 3.07 18.22 2.11
C HIS A 104 3.94 17.28 2.94
N ARG A 105 3.50 16.98 4.18
CA ARG A 105 4.26 16.12 5.10
C ARG A 105 4.26 14.65 4.67
N ILE A 106 5.24 13.90 5.17
CA ILE A 106 5.46 12.49 4.82
C ILE A 106 4.28 11.59 5.19
N GLU A 107 3.56 11.91 6.27
CA GLU A 107 2.37 11.17 6.71
C GLU A 107 1.21 11.28 5.72
N SER A 108 1.22 12.30 4.86
CA SER A 108 0.19 12.54 3.84
C SER A 108 0.15 11.45 2.75
N VAL A 109 1.13 10.56 2.71
CA VAL A 109 1.22 9.43 1.78
C VAL A 109 0.45 8.18 2.28
N ILE A 110 0.00 8.15 3.54
CA ILE A 110 -0.68 6.99 4.13
C ILE A 110 -2.16 6.97 3.69
N TYR A 111 -2.53 6.00 2.84
CA TYR A 111 -3.83 5.93 2.12
C TYR A 111 -5.09 5.86 2.98
N LEU A 112 -5.03 5.31 4.20
CA LEU A 112 -6.25 5.01 4.97
C LEU A 112 -7.03 6.23 5.43
N THR A 113 -6.45 7.42 5.38
CA THR A 113 -7.09 8.64 5.90
C THR A 113 -7.96 9.37 4.87
N LYS A 114 -8.18 8.85 3.66
CA LYS A 114 -8.66 9.67 2.55
C LYS A 114 -9.73 9.05 1.64
N SER A 115 -10.66 9.90 1.23
CA SER A 115 -11.77 9.64 0.32
C SER A 115 -11.31 9.66 -1.14
N GLU A 116 -12.08 9.11 -2.08
CA GLU A 116 -11.71 9.11 -3.52
C GLU A 116 -11.53 10.52 -4.13
N GLU A 117 -12.01 11.58 -3.46
CA GLU A 117 -11.80 12.98 -3.87
C GLU A 117 -10.46 13.57 -3.40
N ASP A 118 -9.75 12.89 -2.50
CA ASP A 118 -8.49 13.33 -1.93
C ASP A 118 -7.26 12.96 -2.78
N GLU A 119 -7.38 13.04 -4.11
CA GLU A 119 -6.27 12.90 -5.06
C GLU A 119 -5.10 13.89 -4.84
N HIS A 120 -5.26 14.84 -3.91
CA HIS A 120 -4.43 16.01 -3.71
C HIS A 120 -3.50 15.97 -2.49
N SER A 121 -3.26 14.80 -1.86
CA SER A 121 -2.23 14.72 -0.82
C SER A 121 -1.02 13.89 -1.25
N TRP A 122 0.13 14.54 -1.20
CA TRP A 122 1.43 13.94 -1.45
C TRP A 122 2.43 14.49 -0.44
N TRP A 123 3.57 13.84 -0.33
CA TRP A 123 4.74 14.38 0.33
C TRP A 123 5.65 15.08 -0.68
N GLN A 124 6.29 16.17 -0.26
CA GLN A 124 7.22 16.91 -1.11
C GLN A 124 8.46 17.34 -0.34
N SER A 125 9.63 17.08 -0.92
CA SER A 125 10.92 17.50 -0.40
C SER A 125 11.13 19.01 -0.53
N VAL A 126 12.19 19.51 0.11
CA VAL A 126 12.69 20.86 -0.15
C VAL A 126 13.14 20.97 -1.62
N ASN A 127 12.90 22.12 -2.26
CA ASN A 127 13.31 22.35 -3.63
C ASN A 127 14.82 22.35 -3.79
N GLY A 128 15.31 21.69 -4.84
CA GLY A 128 16.75 21.60 -5.15
C GLY A 128 17.51 20.58 -4.31
N GLU A 129 16.85 19.90 -3.37
CA GLU A 129 17.46 18.80 -2.61
C GLU A 129 17.37 17.51 -3.43
N GLU A 130 18.52 17.04 -3.93
CA GLU A 130 18.59 15.81 -4.73
C GLU A 130 18.73 14.55 -3.87
N ASN A 131 19.35 14.66 -2.70
CA ASN A 131 19.61 13.54 -1.80
C ASN A 131 18.56 13.46 -0.69
N VAL A 132 17.42 12.84 -1.01
CA VAL A 132 16.31 12.70 -0.07
C VAL A 132 16.10 11.23 0.29
N GLN A 133 15.80 10.97 1.57
CA GLN A 133 15.60 9.63 2.11
C GLN A 133 14.26 9.57 2.82
N ILE A 134 13.53 8.47 2.60
CA ILE A 134 12.32 8.12 3.34
C ILE A 134 12.64 6.90 4.18
N ARG A 135 12.25 6.90 5.46
CA ARG A 135 12.53 5.85 6.41
C ARG A 135 11.27 5.43 7.15
N LEU A 136 11.02 4.13 7.21
CA LEU A 136 9.97 3.51 8.03
C LEU A 136 10.65 2.60 9.06
N ASN A 137 10.51 2.92 10.34
CA ASN A 137 11.03 2.09 11.42
C ASN A 137 9.93 1.11 11.89
N LEU A 138 10.19 -0.19 11.78
CA LEU A 138 9.28 -1.24 12.20
C LEU A 138 9.65 -1.72 13.60
N GLU A 139 8.65 -1.92 14.47
CA GLU A 139 8.87 -2.38 15.86
C GLU A 139 9.29 -3.85 15.97
N ALA A 140 9.08 -4.62 14.90
CA ALA A 140 9.33 -6.05 14.82
C ALA A 140 9.85 -6.42 13.44
N GLU A 141 10.21 -7.70 13.27
CA GLU A 141 10.60 -8.26 11.97
C GLU A 141 9.36 -8.59 11.13
N PHE A 142 9.37 -8.19 9.87
CA PHE A 142 8.27 -8.43 8.94
C PHE A 142 8.78 -9.04 7.63
N HIS A 143 7.98 -9.92 7.06
CA HIS A 143 8.19 -10.38 5.69
C HIS A 143 7.72 -9.31 4.71
N PHE A 144 8.68 -8.64 4.09
CA PHE A 144 8.43 -7.64 3.06
C PHE A 144 8.26 -8.31 1.69
N THR A 145 7.16 -8.00 1.00
CA THR A 145 6.86 -8.59 -0.31
C THR A 145 7.10 -7.60 -1.46
N HIS A 146 6.52 -6.39 -1.38
CA HIS A 146 6.63 -5.37 -2.42
C HIS A 146 6.54 -3.95 -1.84
N LEU A 147 7.15 -2.99 -2.55
CA LEU A 147 7.08 -1.55 -2.31
C LEU A 147 6.65 -0.89 -3.61
N ILE A 148 5.63 -0.02 -3.54
CA ILE A 148 5.10 0.62 -4.74
C ILE A 148 5.10 2.14 -4.55
N ILE A 149 5.50 2.81 -5.61
CA ILE A 149 5.93 4.20 -5.60
C ILE A 149 5.47 4.85 -6.93
N LYS A 150 4.27 5.43 -7.02
CA LYS A 150 3.78 6.32 -8.07
C LYS A 150 4.03 7.80 -7.79
N PHE A 151 4.67 8.41 -8.78
CA PHE A 151 5.04 9.80 -8.74
C PHE A 151 3.88 10.74 -9.19
N LYS A 152 3.52 11.77 -8.40
CA LYS A 152 2.70 12.92 -8.79
C LYS A 152 3.29 13.53 -10.06
N VAL A 153 2.40 13.73 -11.03
CA VAL A 153 2.70 14.37 -12.32
C VAL A 153 2.04 15.74 -12.36
#